data_AF-T5A747-F1
#
_entry.id   AF-T5A747-F1
#
_cell.length_a   1.000
_cell.length_b   1.000
_cell.length_c   1.000
_cell.angle_alpha   90.00
_cell.angle_beta   90.00
_cell.angle_gamma   90.00
#
_symmetry.space_group_name_H-M   'P 1'
#
loop_
_entity.id
_entity.type
_entity.pdbx_description
1 polymer ?
#
loop_
_entity_poly.entity_id
_entity_poly.type
_entity_poly.pdbx_seq_one_letter_code
_entity_poly.pdbx_strand_id
1 'polypeptide(L)'
;MGLTVDAINANVRRAEYAVRGELAVKAEEFRARLAKGDSTLPFDHVISANIGNPQQLDQKPITFFRQVSSLLENPQLLENEHVLVNSLGYKADVVERARWLLKQVGSVGAYSPSNGVPAIKESVAAFLQSQSLSPRLLVVVLLTFILQDASSPADPAHIYLSAGASSGVNTLLNVICADKTTGIMIPIPQYPLYTATLCLLNATAVPYNLDESRAWGTDIDTINKAYEQAKAAGTDVRCIVIINPGNPTGASLSEKDIRAVIDFASRENLILMADEVYQTNVFVGKFHSFKGVLRQMQKETPGKYDAVELASLHSISKGMVGECGHRGGYFELVGFDSEVEANIYKFVSIMLCAPVLGQCLVELMVNPPKPGDPSYDLYNKEYSGIHEGLRERATALRNAFSQMEGVECAEPQGAMYLFPSIHLSQKAVDAAAGEGRSPDDFYCMRMLEATGICVIPGSGFGQAEGTLHFRTTFLAPGTEWVGSIVKFHKEFMDKYR
;
A
#
# COMPACT_ATOMS: atom_id res chain seq x y z
N MET A 1 36.61 21.99 1.46
CA MET A 1 35.24 22.55 1.49
C MET A 1 34.31 21.37 1.75
N GLY A 2 33.44 21.44 2.78
CA GLY A 2 32.51 20.35 3.10
C GLY A 2 31.34 20.30 2.12
N LEU A 3 30.57 19.21 2.16
CA LEU A 3 29.33 19.07 1.39
C LEU A 3 28.32 20.13 1.85
N THR A 4 27.77 20.92 0.93
CA THR A 4 26.71 21.91 1.20
C THR A 4 25.42 21.50 0.50
N VAL A 5 24.29 22.11 0.88
CA VAL A 5 23.00 21.88 0.21
C VAL A 5 23.08 22.17 -1.29
N ASP A 6 23.87 23.16 -1.72
CA ASP A 6 24.01 23.48 -3.14
C ASP A 6 24.88 22.49 -3.93
N ALA A 7 25.68 21.68 -3.25
CA ALA A 7 26.57 20.70 -3.86
C ALA A 7 26.00 19.28 -3.92
N ILE A 8 24.81 19.02 -3.34
CA ILE A 8 24.13 17.70 -3.42
C ILE A 8 23.21 17.60 -4.64
N ASN A 9 22.85 16.37 -5.00
CA ASN A 9 21.95 16.07 -6.12
C ASN A 9 20.68 16.95 -6.08
N ALA A 10 20.48 17.77 -7.12
CA ALA A 10 19.35 18.69 -7.21
C ALA A 10 17.99 17.96 -7.19
N ASN A 11 17.92 16.72 -7.68
CA ASN A 11 16.69 15.92 -7.63
C ASN A 11 16.33 15.53 -6.20
N VAL A 12 17.34 15.23 -5.36
CA VAL A 12 17.12 14.96 -3.93
C VAL A 12 16.59 16.20 -3.22
N ARG A 13 17.05 17.39 -3.59
CA ARG A 13 16.55 18.65 -3.04
C ARG A 13 15.11 18.98 -3.43
N ARG A 14 14.73 18.64 -4.66
CA ARG A 14 13.38 18.87 -5.19
C ARG A 14 12.37 17.82 -4.74
N ALA A 15 12.83 16.63 -4.36
CA ALA A 15 11.95 15.54 -3.97
C ALA A 15 11.25 15.85 -2.65
N GLU A 16 9.91 15.85 -2.68
CA GLU A 16 9.06 16.05 -1.51
C GLU A 16 8.38 14.74 -1.11
N TYR A 17 8.28 14.49 0.21
CA TYR A 17 7.59 13.31 0.75
C TYR A 17 6.78 13.68 1.99
N ALA A 18 5.55 14.16 1.75
CA ALA A 18 4.69 14.77 2.77
C ALA A 18 4.32 13.87 3.96
N VAL A 19 4.47 12.54 3.85
CA VAL A 19 4.11 11.58 4.92
C VAL A 19 4.95 11.76 6.20
N ARG A 20 6.08 12.48 6.14
CA ARG A 20 6.94 12.82 7.29
C ARG A 20 7.27 14.31 7.36
N GLY A 21 6.29 15.18 7.07
CA GLY A 21 6.44 16.63 7.10
C GLY A 21 6.37 17.28 8.49
N GLU A 22 6.19 18.60 8.52
CA GLU A 22 6.19 19.45 9.73
C GLU A 22 5.20 18.98 10.81
N LEU A 23 3.98 18.62 10.44
CA LEU A 23 2.95 18.09 11.36
C LEU A 23 3.45 16.88 12.15
N ALA A 24 4.19 15.97 11.52
CA ALA A 24 4.73 14.79 12.18
C ALA A 24 5.81 15.18 13.21
N VAL A 25 6.68 16.14 12.86
CA VAL A 25 7.68 16.69 13.79
C VAL A 25 6.98 17.34 14.99
N LYS A 26 5.95 18.14 14.73
CA LYS A 26 5.18 18.82 15.78
C LYS A 26 4.47 17.84 16.71
N ALA A 27 3.93 16.76 16.16
CA ALA A 27 3.33 15.69 16.93
C ALA A 27 4.35 15.01 17.87
N GLU A 28 5.59 14.78 17.42
CA GLU A 28 6.66 14.26 18.30
C GLU A 28 7.06 15.27 19.39
N GLU A 29 7.11 16.57 19.09
CA GLU A 29 7.35 17.59 20.12
C GLU A 29 6.27 17.55 21.21
N PHE A 30 5.00 17.42 20.83
CA PHE A 30 3.90 17.29 21.78
C PHE A 30 3.99 16.01 22.60
N ARG A 31 4.34 14.86 21.99
CA ARG A 31 4.59 13.62 22.76
C ARG A 31 5.72 13.81 23.77
N ALA A 32 6.82 14.45 23.38
CA ALA A 32 7.95 14.69 24.26
C ALA A 32 7.60 15.66 25.42
N ARG A 33 6.74 16.65 25.19
CA ARG A 33 6.22 17.55 26.22
C ARG A 33 5.31 16.81 27.21
N LEU A 34 4.36 16.03 26.71
CA LEU A 34 3.46 15.22 27.55
C LEU A 34 4.24 14.21 28.41
N ALA A 35 5.26 13.56 27.84
CA ALA A 35 6.14 12.65 28.58
C ALA A 35 6.92 13.35 29.73
N LYS A 36 7.09 14.68 29.66
CA LYS A 36 7.68 15.51 30.72
C LYS A 36 6.64 16.07 31.71
N GLY A 37 5.37 15.67 31.59
CA GLY A 37 4.28 16.10 32.47
C GLY A 37 3.70 17.48 32.13
N ASP A 38 3.85 17.94 30.90
CA ASP A 38 3.27 19.22 30.46
C ASP A 38 1.74 19.16 30.42
N SER A 39 1.09 19.81 31.39
CA SER A 39 -0.37 19.92 31.49
C SER A 39 -0.95 21.17 30.81
N THR A 40 -0.15 21.92 30.05
CA THR A 40 -0.61 23.13 29.32
C THR A 40 -1.23 22.82 27.97
N LEU A 41 -1.02 21.61 27.45
CA LEU A 41 -1.62 21.14 26.21
C LEU A 41 -3.12 20.82 26.43
N PRO A 42 -3.99 21.07 25.45
CA PRO A 42 -5.44 20.83 25.58
C PRO A 42 -5.84 19.35 25.48
N PHE A 43 -4.87 18.45 25.43
CA PHE A 43 -5.01 17.00 25.30
C PHE A 43 -3.92 16.31 26.13
N ASP A 44 -4.13 15.05 26.48
CA ASP A 44 -3.25 14.24 27.34
C ASP A 44 -2.41 13.22 26.57
N HIS A 45 -2.72 12.96 25.30
CA HIS A 45 -1.96 12.10 24.40
C HIS A 45 -2.05 12.58 22.95
N VAL A 46 -1.08 12.15 22.12
CA VAL A 46 -1.05 12.43 20.68
C VAL A 46 -1.52 11.19 19.94
N ILE A 47 -2.48 11.37 19.03
CA ILE A 47 -3.05 10.30 18.21
C ILE A 47 -2.40 10.34 16.83
N SER A 48 -1.67 9.28 16.49
CA SER A 48 -1.02 9.17 15.18
C SER A 48 -2.01 8.67 14.13
N ALA A 49 -2.74 9.60 13.52
CA ALA A 49 -3.66 9.32 12.40
C ALA A 49 -3.04 9.63 11.03
N ASN A 50 -1.72 9.84 10.98
CA ASN A 50 -0.98 10.26 9.79
C ASN A 50 -0.26 9.09 9.10
N ILE A 51 0.01 7.96 9.76
CA ILE A 51 0.86 6.89 9.20
C ILE A 51 0.14 5.54 9.14
N GLY A 52 0.24 4.88 7.99
CA GLY A 52 -0.23 3.51 7.80
C GLY A 52 0.74 2.48 8.37
N ASN A 53 0.96 2.48 9.69
CA ASN A 53 1.86 1.58 10.43
C ASN A 53 1.08 0.83 11.53
N PRO A 54 0.45 -0.31 11.21
CA PRO A 54 -0.56 -0.91 12.09
C PRO A 54 -0.06 -1.28 13.49
N GLN A 55 1.13 -1.87 13.61
CA GLN A 55 1.66 -2.32 14.90
C GLN A 55 2.17 -1.18 15.79
N GLN A 56 2.40 0.02 15.24
CA GLN A 56 2.65 1.22 16.03
C GLN A 56 1.36 1.75 16.70
N LEU A 57 0.19 1.30 16.22
CA LEU A 57 -1.14 1.73 16.64
C LEU A 57 -1.93 0.55 17.23
N ASP A 58 -1.25 -0.31 17.98
CA ASP A 58 -1.78 -1.43 18.76
C ASP A 58 -2.36 -2.62 17.99
N GLN A 59 -2.22 -2.70 16.66
CA GLN A 59 -2.48 -3.96 15.95
C GLN A 59 -1.50 -5.03 16.47
N LYS A 60 -2.04 -6.06 17.12
CA LYS A 60 -1.23 -7.20 17.57
C LYS A 60 -0.71 -7.98 16.37
N PRO A 61 0.55 -8.45 16.40
CA PRO A 61 1.05 -9.32 15.35
C PRO A 61 0.33 -10.67 15.37
N ILE A 62 0.22 -11.31 14.21
CA ILE A 62 -0.37 -12.64 14.08
C ILE A 62 0.57 -13.67 14.72
N THR A 63 0.05 -14.50 15.63
CA THR A 63 0.84 -15.44 16.43
C THR A 63 1.60 -16.43 15.56
N PHE A 64 0.95 -16.99 14.53
CA PHE A 64 1.57 -17.93 13.60
C PHE A 64 2.83 -17.36 12.93
N PHE A 65 2.77 -16.09 12.49
CA PHE A 65 3.89 -15.42 11.84
C PHE A 65 5.06 -15.27 12.80
N ARG A 66 4.80 -14.80 14.02
CA ARG A 66 5.84 -14.58 15.04
C ARG A 66 6.47 -15.88 15.53
N GLN A 67 5.66 -16.92 15.73
CA GLN A 67 6.18 -18.21 16.14
C GLN A 67 7.05 -18.83 15.03
N VAL A 68 6.62 -18.85 13.77
CA VAL A 68 7.46 -19.33 12.66
C VAL A 68 8.76 -18.51 12.57
N SER A 69 8.67 -17.18 12.51
CA SER A 69 9.85 -16.31 12.42
C SER A 69 10.83 -16.52 13.57
N SER A 70 10.36 -16.73 14.79
CA SER A 70 11.25 -17.00 15.93
C SER A 70 12.08 -18.26 15.77
N LEU A 71 11.53 -19.30 15.13
CA LEU A 71 12.25 -20.56 14.85
C LEU A 71 13.20 -20.41 13.65
N LEU A 72 12.89 -19.52 12.70
CA LEU A 72 13.80 -19.22 11.59
C LEU A 72 15.04 -18.45 12.06
N GLU A 73 14.84 -17.49 12.98
CA GLU A 73 15.91 -16.67 13.56
C GLU A 73 16.73 -17.44 14.62
N ASN A 74 16.12 -18.37 15.34
CA ASN A 74 16.81 -19.25 16.28
C ASN A 74 16.48 -20.75 16.05
N PRO A 75 17.08 -21.37 15.02
CA PRO A 75 16.79 -22.77 14.66
C PRO A 75 17.12 -23.80 15.75
N GLN A 76 18.01 -23.50 16.71
CA GLN A 76 18.36 -24.42 17.81
C GLN A 76 17.15 -24.76 18.70
N LEU A 77 16.14 -23.88 18.73
CA LEU A 77 14.88 -24.16 19.44
C LEU A 77 14.17 -25.42 18.92
N LEU A 78 14.39 -25.78 17.65
CA LEU A 78 13.82 -26.97 17.02
C LEU A 78 14.38 -28.29 17.55
N GLU A 79 15.51 -28.26 18.27
CA GLU A 79 16.08 -29.43 18.96
C GLU A 79 15.23 -29.81 20.20
N ASN A 80 14.47 -28.84 20.73
CA ASN A 80 13.66 -28.97 21.94
C ASN A 80 12.15 -28.84 21.61
N GLU A 81 11.72 -29.48 20.52
CA GLU A 81 10.34 -29.39 20.01
C GLU A 81 9.27 -29.70 21.06
N HIS A 82 9.53 -30.67 21.94
CA HIS A 82 8.61 -31.01 23.04
C HIS A 82 8.34 -29.82 23.99
N VAL A 83 9.32 -28.94 24.21
CA VAL A 83 9.16 -27.72 25.02
C VAL A 83 8.32 -26.69 24.26
N LEU A 84 8.61 -26.50 22.97
CA LEU A 84 7.87 -25.58 22.11
C LEU A 84 6.36 -25.88 22.14
N VAL A 85 6.01 -27.15 21.92
CA VAL A 85 4.62 -27.59 21.79
C VAL A 85 3.93 -27.69 23.15
N ASN A 86 4.55 -28.34 24.14
CA ASN A 86 3.87 -28.64 25.40
C ASN A 86 3.94 -27.50 26.43
N SER A 87 4.89 -26.56 26.31
CA SER A 87 5.12 -25.51 27.31
C SER A 87 4.99 -24.09 26.76
N LEU A 88 5.35 -23.84 25.50
CA LEU A 88 5.40 -22.49 24.92
C LEU A 88 4.25 -22.20 23.92
N GLY A 89 3.34 -23.16 23.74
CA GLY A 89 2.12 -22.96 22.95
C GLY A 89 2.33 -22.93 21.44
N TYR A 90 3.48 -23.40 20.94
CA TYR A 90 3.69 -23.63 19.51
C TYR A 90 2.82 -24.80 19.05
N LYS A 91 2.44 -24.76 17.78
CA LYS A 91 1.65 -25.81 17.14
C LYS A 91 2.52 -26.63 16.19
N ALA A 92 2.10 -27.84 15.86
CA ALA A 92 2.89 -28.74 15.01
C ALA A 92 3.14 -28.14 13.61
N ASP A 93 2.13 -27.53 13.02
CA ASP A 93 2.22 -26.84 11.72
C ASP A 93 3.18 -25.65 11.71
N VAL A 94 3.34 -24.95 12.84
CA VAL A 94 4.38 -23.90 13.00
C VAL A 94 5.79 -24.50 12.88
N VAL A 95 6.03 -25.62 13.59
CA VAL A 95 7.33 -26.30 13.59
C VAL A 95 7.62 -26.88 12.21
N GLU A 96 6.64 -27.54 11.59
CA GLU A 96 6.74 -28.08 10.23
C GLU A 96 7.03 -26.98 9.22
N ARG A 97 6.33 -25.85 9.30
CA ARG A 97 6.56 -24.70 8.42
C ARG A 97 7.96 -24.13 8.59
N ALA A 98 8.43 -23.96 9.82
CA ALA A 98 9.78 -23.48 10.09
C ALA A 98 10.86 -24.44 9.54
N ARG A 99 10.71 -25.75 9.74
CA ARG A 99 11.62 -26.77 9.18
C ARG A 99 11.62 -26.75 7.65
N TRP A 100 10.45 -26.63 7.04
CA TRP A 100 10.34 -26.54 5.58
C TRP A 100 11.05 -25.29 5.05
N LEU A 101 10.77 -24.11 5.62
CA LEU A 101 11.43 -22.86 5.21
C LEU A 101 12.95 -22.91 5.39
N LEU A 102 13.45 -23.40 6.53
CA LEU A 102 14.88 -23.58 6.77
C LEU A 102 15.53 -24.52 5.76
N LYS A 103 14.83 -25.57 5.31
CA LYS A 103 15.31 -26.44 4.23
C LYS A 103 15.42 -25.70 2.89
N GLN A 104 14.52 -24.76 2.61
CA GLN A 104 14.54 -23.99 1.36
C GLN A 104 15.58 -22.87 1.36
N VAL A 105 15.74 -22.18 2.49
CA VAL A 105 16.61 -20.99 2.58
C VAL A 105 17.99 -21.29 3.14
N GLY A 106 18.16 -22.42 3.84
CA GLY A 106 19.36 -22.76 4.60
C GLY A 106 19.52 -21.90 5.86
N SER A 107 19.68 -20.58 5.69
CA SER A 107 19.79 -19.60 6.77
C SER A 107 19.14 -18.28 6.37
N VAL A 108 18.39 -17.67 7.28
CA VAL A 108 17.82 -16.32 7.07
C VAL A 108 18.87 -15.21 7.12
N GLY A 109 20.11 -15.51 7.54
CA GLY A 109 21.25 -14.59 7.52
C GLY A 109 22.12 -14.66 6.27
N ALA A 110 21.87 -15.60 5.36
CA ALA A 110 22.61 -15.73 4.10
C ALA A 110 21.92 -14.96 2.97
N TYR A 111 22.63 -14.70 1.87
CA TYR A 111 22.00 -14.21 0.64
C TYR A 111 21.18 -15.34 -0.03
N SER A 112 20.03 -14.99 -0.58
CA SER A 112 19.26 -15.82 -1.51
C SER A 112 19.62 -15.49 -2.96
N PRO A 113 19.08 -16.21 -3.96
CA PRO A 113 19.06 -15.69 -5.33
C PRO A 113 18.42 -14.31 -5.38
N SER A 114 18.88 -13.46 -6.31
CA SER A 114 18.56 -12.04 -6.31
C SER A 114 17.08 -11.74 -6.53
N ASN A 115 16.41 -12.53 -7.37
CA ASN A 115 14.97 -12.48 -7.59
C ASN A 115 14.16 -13.20 -6.50
N GLY A 116 14.80 -13.85 -5.53
CA GLY A 116 14.18 -14.51 -4.39
C GLY A 116 14.34 -16.03 -4.34
N VAL A 117 14.04 -16.62 -3.19
CA VAL A 117 14.10 -18.06 -2.96
C VAL A 117 13.09 -18.80 -3.88
N PRO A 118 13.52 -19.79 -4.68
CA PRO A 118 12.66 -20.47 -5.66
C PRO A 118 11.36 -21.05 -5.07
N ALA A 119 11.44 -21.80 -3.98
CA ALA A 119 10.25 -22.41 -3.35
C ALA A 119 9.24 -21.38 -2.81
N ILE A 120 9.71 -20.20 -2.41
CA ILE A 120 8.83 -19.10 -1.99
C ILE A 120 8.14 -18.50 -3.20
N LYS A 121 8.87 -18.31 -4.32
CA LYS A 121 8.29 -17.85 -5.59
C LYS A 121 7.25 -18.83 -6.12
N GLU A 122 7.46 -20.13 -5.99
CA GLU A 122 6.45 -21.15 -6.30
C GLU A 122 5.17 -21.00 -5.47
N SER A 123 5.32 -20.69 -4.17
CA SER A 123 4.18 -20.43 -3.28
C SER A 123 3.41 -19.16 -3.69
N VAL A 124 4.12 -18.11 -4.08
CA VAL A 124 3.51 -16.89 -4.64
C VAL A 124 2.79 -17.18 -5.95
N ALA A 125 3.40 -17.95 -6.85
CA ALA A 125 2.79 -18.35 -8.12
C ALA A 125 1.48 -19.13 -7.89
N ALA A 126 1.48 -20.11 -6.99
CA ALA A 126 0.29 -20.88 -6.63
C ALA A 126 -0.81 -19.99 -6.04
N PHE A 127 -0.45 -19.03 -5.19
CA PHE A 127 -1.38 -18.04 -4.64
C PHE A 127 -2.02 -17.17 -5.74
N LEU A 128 -1.21 -16.60 -6.63
CA LEU A 128 -1.70 -15.78 -7.74
C LEU A 128 -2.61 -16.56 -8.70
N GLN A 129 -2.30 -17.84 -8.92
CA GLN A 129 -3.17 -18.72 -9.69
C GLN A 129 -4.52 -18.91 -9.01
N SER A 130 -4.54 -19.13 -7.68
CA SER A 130 -5.78 -19.32 -6.92
C SER A 130 -6.69 -18.09 -6.94
N GLN A 131 -6.13 -16.88 -6.99
CA GLN A 131 -6.89 -15.63 -7.09
C GLN A 131 -7.59 -15.47 -8.45
N SER A 132 -7.03 -16.05 -9.51
CA SER A 132 -7.61 -15.98 -10.86
C SER A 132 -8.80 -16.95 -11.07
N LEU A 133 -9.09 -17.81 -10.09
CA LEU A 133 -10.14 -18.83 -10.18
C LEU A 133 -11.47 -18.34 -9.59
N SER A 134 -12.58 -18.74 -10.22
CA SER A 134 -13.92 -18.45 -9.68
C SER A 134 -14.15 -19.19 -8.34
N PRO A 135 -14.99 -18.66 -7.43
CA PRO A 135 -15.24 -19.26 -6.11
C PRO A 135 -15.72 -20.72 -6.15
N ARG A 136 -16.39 -21.13 -7.23
CA ARG A 136 -16.87 -22.51 -7.43
C ARG A 136 -15.73 -23.52 -7.66
N LEU A 137 -14.56 -23.07 -8.13
CA LEU A 137 -13.40 -23.93 -8.37
C LEU A 137 -12.44 -23.99 -7.17
N LEU A 138 -12.54 -23.03 -6.23
CA LEU A 138 -11.66 -22.95 -5.07
C LEU A 138 -11.77 -24.21 -4.18
N VAL A 139 -12.98 -24.74 -4.02
CA VAL A 139 -13.25 -25.96 -3.22
C VAL A 139 -12.58 -27.20 -3.83
N VAL A 140 -12.43 -27.25 -5.16
CA VAL A 140 -11.85 -28.41 -5.86
C VAL A 140 -10.32 -28.33 -5.91
N VAL A 141 -9.76 -27.11 -6.04
CA VAL A 141 -8.30 -26.87 -6.08
C VAL A 141 -7.66 -26.98 -4.70
N LEU A 142 -8.36 -26.59 -3.62
CA LEU A 142 -7.84 -26.77 -2.24
C LEU A 142 -7.76 -28.23 -1.80
N LEU A 143 -8.52 -29.13 -2.43
CA LEU A 143 -8.55 -30.57 -2.10
C LEU A 143 -7.59 -31.42 -2.94
N THR A 144 -6.97 -30.87 -3.99
CA THR A 144 -6.14 -31.65 -4.91
C THR A 144 -4.91 -30.85 -5.33
N PHE A 145 -3.74 -31.23 -4.84
CA PHE A 145 -2.44 -30.62 -5.19
C PHE A 145 -2.03 -30.82 -6.67
N ILE A 146 -2.91 -31.36 -7.52
CA ILE A 146 -2.60 -31.68 -8.92
C ILE A 146 -3.90 -31.55 -9.73
N LEU A 147 -4.08 -30.42 -10.42
CA LEU A 147 -4.85 -30.38 -11.66
C LEU A 147 -4.12 -29.47 -12.65
N GLN A 148 -3.58 -30.09 -13.70
CA GLN A 148 -2.78 -29.51 -14.79
C GLN A 148 -3.57 -28.60 -15.75
N ASP A 149 -4.81 -28.21 -15.43
CA ASP A 149 -5.71 -27.48 -16.33
C ASP A 149 -6.32 -26.21 -15.72
N ALA A 150 -5.49 -25.38 -15.07
CA ALA A 150 -5.86 -24.01 -14.73
C ALA A 150 -5.17 -23.06 -15.72
N SER A 151 -5.84 -22.81 -16.85
CA SER A 151 -5.53 -21.86 -17.93
C SER A 151 -4.46 -20.80 -17.56
N SER A 152 -3.22 -21.07 -17.97
CA SER A 152 -1.98 -20.29 -17.77
C SER A 152 -1.61 -20.01 -16.31
N PRO A 153 -0.82 -20.89 -15.66
CA PRO A 153 -0.33 -20.68 -14.29
C PRO A 153 0.52 -19.40 -14.19
N ALA A 154 0.55 -18.78 -13.02
CA ALA A 154 1.60 -17.82 -12.72
C ALA A 154 2.95 -18.55 -12.84
N ASP A 155 3.93 -17.97 -13.53
CA ASP A 155 5.24 -18.58 -13.67
C ASP A 155 6.17 -18.00 -12.59
N PRO A 156 6.74 -18.83 -11.70
CA PRO A 156 7.74 -18.39 -10.75
C PRO A 156 8.89 -17.61 -11.40
N ALA A 157 9.28 -17.90 -12.65
CA ALA A 157 10.36 -17.18 -13.33
C ALA A 157 10.17 -15.66 -13.31
N HIS A 158 8.93 -15.19 -13.50
CA HIS A 158 8.56 -13.77 -13.60
C HIS A 158 8.20 -13.12 -12.27
N ILE A 159 8.44 -13.80 -11.15
CA ILE A 159 8.19 -13.29 -9.80
C ILE A 159 9.50 -12.85 -9.15
N TYR A 160 9.48 -11.65 -8.58
CA TYR A 160 10.62 -11.05 -7.88
C TYR A 160 10.23 -10.73 -6.45
N LEU A 161 10.91 -11.35 -5.48
CA LEU A 161 10.77 -11.00 -4.07
C LEU A 161 11.53 -9.70 -3.78
N SER A 162 10.94 -8.84 -2.97
CA SER A 162 11.34 -7.44 -2.82
C SER A 162 11.33 -6.99 -1.36
N ALA A 163 12.08 -5.94 -1.05
CA ALA A 163 12.18 -5.33 0.28
C ALA A 163 10.93 -4.46 0.59
N GLY A 164 9.76 -5.10 0.54
CA GLY A 164 8.46 -4.45 0.43
C GLY A 164 8.17 -3.95 -0.98
N ALA A 165 6.91 -3.62 -1.26
CA ALA A 165 6.50 -3.11 -2.57
C ALA A 165 7.27 -1.84 -2.99
N SER A 166 7.74 -1.03 -2.04
CA SER A 166 8.53 0.18 -2.32
C SER A 166 9.81 -0.11 -3.11
N SER A 167 10.52 -1.22 -2.83
CA SER A 167 11.71 -1.55 -3.63
C SER A 167 11.32 -2.09 -5.01
N GLY A 168 10.16 -2.77 -5.13
CA GLY A 168 9.60 -3.15 -6.43
C GLY A 168 9.27 -1.94 -7.30
N VAL A 169 8.57 -0.94 -6.76
CA VAL A 169 8.31 0.34 -7.44
C VAL A 169 9.62 1.01 -7.85
N ASN A 170 10.60 1.07 -6.95
CA ASN A 170 11.89 1.67 -7.26
C ASN A 170 12.61 0.94 -8.41
N THR A 171 12.67 -0.40 -8.38
CA THR A 171 13.26 -1.21 -9.45
C THR A 171 12.59 -0.93 -10.79
N LEU A 172 11.25 -1.01 -10.85
CA LEU A 172 10.50 -0.83 -12.09
C LEU A 172 10.70 0.58 -12.66
N LEU A 173 10.57 1.61 -11.82
CA LEU A 173 10.73 2.99 -12.29
C LEU A 173 12.18 3.29 -12.72
N ASN A 174 13.21 2.75 -12.06
CA ASN A 174 14.60 2.91 -12.50
C ASN A 174 14.86 2.29 -13.88
N VAL A 175 14.17 1.19 -14.21
CA VAL A 175 14.33 0.52 -15.51
C VAL A 175 13.50 1.22 -16.60
N ILE A 176 12.30 1.70 -16.27
CA ILE A 176 11.40 2.35 -17.23
C ILE A 176 11.85 3.79 -17.57
N CYS A 177 12.29 4.56 -16.56
CA CYS A 177 12.61 5.98 -16.70
C CYS A 177 14.01 6.17 -17.30
N ALA A 178 14.08 6.61 -18.56
CA ALA A 178 15.35 6.88 -19.22
C ALA A 178 15.88 8.29 -18.93
N ASP A 179 15.00 9.30 -19.01
CA ASP A 179 15.35 10.71 -18.80
C ASP A 179 14.10 11.56 -18.50
N LYS A 180 14.25 12.89 -18.51
CA LYS A 180 13.17 13.86 -18.24
C LYS A 180 11.98 13.81 -19.18
N THR A 181 12.15 13.28 -20.39
CA THR A 181 11.06 13.13 -21.35
C THR A 181 10.21 11.91 -21.05
N THR A 182 10.73 10.94 -20.28
CA THR A 182 9.95 9.77 -19.90
C THR A 182 8.81 10.16 -18.95
N GLY A 183 7.58 9.90 -19.37
CA GLY A 183 6.36 10.17 -18.65
C GLY A 183 5.79 8.95 -17.97
N ILE A 184 5.38 9.09 -16.71
CA ILE A 184 4.68 8.06 -15.94
C ILE A 184 3.36 8.65 -15.46
N MET A 185 2.25 8.03 -15.87
CA MET A 185 0.92 8.45 -15.45
C MET A 185 0.65 8.00 -14.02
N ILE A 186 0.22 8.92 -13.17
CA ILE A 186 -0.05 8.67 -11.75
C ILE A 186 -1.41 9.26 -11.34
N PRO A 187 -2.15 8.61 -10.42
CA PRO A 187 -3.43 9.13 -9.98
C PRO A 187 -3.24 10.41 -9.16
N ILE A 188 -4.26 11.24 -9.09
CA ILE A 188 -4.36 12.35 -8.13
C ILE A 188 -5.73 12.23 -7.44
N PRO A 189 -5.77 12.13 -6.09
CA PRO A 189 -4.63 12.05 -5.16
C PRO A 189 -3.83 10.73 -5.30
N GLN A 190 -2.55 10.73 -4.93
CA GLN A 190 -1.66 9.55 -4.96
C GLN A 190 -0.89 9.31 -3.68
N TYR A 191 -0.38 8.09 -3.53
CA TYR A 191 0.66 7.78 -2.55
C TYR A 191 2.00 8.45 -2.96
N PRO A 192 2.57 9.36 -2.15
CA PRO A 192 3.69 10.24 -2.58
C PRO A 192 5.01 9.54 -2.94
N LEU A 193 5.11 8.22 -2.75
CA LEU A 193 6.27 7.45 -3.20
C LEU A 193 6.50 7.61 -4.71
N TYR A 194 5.44 7.65 -5.51
CA TYR A 194 5.58 7.73 -6.97
C TYR A 194 6.16 9.08 -7.39
N THR A 195 5.55 10.20 -7.02
CA THR A 195 6.11 11.53 -7.33
C THR A 195 7.52 11.72 -6.80
N ALA A 196 7.81 11.29 -5.57
CA ALA A 196 9.15 11.38 -5.01
C ALA A 196 10.17 10.58 -5.85
N THR A 197 9.82 9.35 -6.25
CA THR A 197 10.71 8.50 -7.06
C THR A 197 10.90 9.08 -8.46
N LEU A 198 9.85 9.56 -9.11
CA LEU A 198 9.94 10.22 -10.42
C LEU A 198 10.82 11.47 -10.36
N CYS A 199 10.70 12.26 -9.30
CA CYS A 199 11.57 13.42 -9.08
C CYS A 199 13.05 13.02 -8.97
N LEU A 200 13.36 11.99 -8.16
CA LEU A 200 14.72 11.47 -7.99
C LEU A 200 15.33 10.99 -9.32
N LEU A 201 14.54 10.31 -10.13
CA LEU A 201 14.91 9.81 -11.46
C LEU A 201 14.92 10.90 -12.54
N ASN A 202 14.54 12.14 -12.19
CA ASN A 202 14.34 13.24 -13.13
C ASN A 202 13.39 12.86 -14.27
N ALA A 203 12.33 12.10 -13.99
CA ALA A 203 11.29 11.72 -14.94
C ALA A 203 10.06 12.64 -14.79
N THR A 204 9.18 12.65 -15.80
CA THR A 204 7.98 13.47 -15.80
C THR A 204 6.78 12.72 -15.23
N ALA A 205 6.16 13.27 -14.18
CA ALA A 205 4.87 12.79 -13.69
C ALA A 205 3.75 13.32 -14.58
N VAL A 206 2.85 12.44 -15.02
CA VAL A 206 1.66 12.77 -15.82
C VAL A 206 0.42 12.53 -14.95
N PRO A 207 -0.06 13.54 -14.21
CA PRO A 207 -1.18 13.35 -13.29
C PRO A 207 -2.49 13.09 -14.04
N TYR A 208 -3.30 12.14 -13.56
CA TYR A 208 -4.71 12.01 -13.93
C TYR A 208 -5.57 12.05 -12.67
N ASN A 209 -6.63 12.85 -12.68
CA ASN A 209 -7.48 13.01 -11.50
C ASN A 209 -8.43 11.82 -11.35
N LEU A 210 -8.56 11.32 -10.12
CA LEU A 210 -9.61 10.38 -9.74
C LEU A 210 -10.93 11.14 -9.53
N ASP A 211 -12.06 10.49 -9.81
CA ASP A 211 -13.38 11.12 -9.73
C ASP A 211 -13.99 10.95 -8.33
N GLU A 212 -13.84 11.98 -7.49
CA GLU A 212 -14.40 12.04 -6.14
C GLU A 212 -15.92 11.77 -6.12
N SER A 213 -16.66 12.32 -7.10
CA SER A 213 -18.12 12.18 -7.20
C SER A 213 -18.57 10.74 -7.45
N ARG A 214 -17.66 9.90 -7.97
CA ARG A 214 -17.84 8.47 -8.21
C ARG A 214 -17.03 7.62 -7.24
N ALA A 215 -16.91 8.08 -6.00
CA ALA A 215 -16.17 7.41 -4.92
C ALA A 215 -14.70 7.13 -5.29
N TRP A 216 -14.05 8.12 -5.91
CA TRP A 216 -12.65 8.06 -6.38
C TRP A 216 -12.38 6.96 -7.41
N GLY A 217 -13.40 6.60 -8.19
CA GLY A 217 -13.26 5.70 -9.32
C GLY A 217 -12.38 6.30 -10.42
N THR A 218 -11.89 5.43 -11.31
CA THR A 218 -11.12 5.83 -12.47
C THR A 218 -12.05 6.31 -13.58
N ASP A 219 -11.82 7.51 -14.10
CA ASP A 219 -12.46 8.01 -15.31
C ASP A 219 -11.53 7.91 -16.52
N ILE A 220 -11.93 7.11 -17.51
CA ILE A 220 -11.11 6.84 -18.68
C ILE A 220 -10.95 8.09 -19.57
N ASP A 221 -11.96 8.97 -19.59
CA ASP A 221 -11.88 10.21 -20.37
C ASP A 221 -10.84 11.16 -19.78
N THR A 222 -10.77 11.24 -18.45
CA THR A 222 -9.73 11.99 -17.72
C THR A 222 -8.34 11.41 -17.98
N ILE A 223 -8.18 10.08 -17.97
CA ILE A 223 -6.92 9.43 -18.34
C ILE A 223 -6.52 9.76 -19.78
N ASN A 224 -7.42 9.59 -20.75
CA ASN A 224 -7.16 9.89 -22.16
C ASN A 224 -6.71 11.35 -22.33
N LYS A 225 -7.40 12.31 -21.69
CA LYS A 225 -7.03 13.73 -21.77
C LYS A 225 -5.63 13.99 -21.22
N ALA A 226 -5.30 13.42 -20.05
CA ALA A 226 -3.98 13.59 -19.44
C ALA A 226 -2.85 13.03 -20.33
N TYR A 227 -3.08 11.85 -20.92
CA TYR A 227 -2.16 11.23 -21.87
C TYR A 227 -1.94 12.08 -23.13
N GLU A 228 -3.01 12.51 -23.79
CA GLU A 228 -2.94 13.32 -25.00
C GLU A 228 -2.26 14.68 -24.76
N GLN A 229 -2.56 15.33 -23.62
CA GLN A 229 -1.89 16.57 -23.22
C GLN A 229 -0.39 16.37 -23.00
N ALA A 230 0.02 15.30 -22.32
CA ALA A 230 1.42 15.00 -22.08
C ALA A 230 2.18 14.71 -23.39
N LYS A 231 1.58 13.96 -24.31
CA LYS A 231 2.16 13.70 -25.64
C LYS A 231 2.26 14.95 -26.48
N ALA A 232 1.23 15.80 -26.49
CA ALA A 232 1.27 17.08 -27.18
C ALA A 232 2.39 18.00 -26.62
N ALA A 233 2.72 17.88 -25.34
CA ALA A 233 3.84 18.56 -24.69
C ALA A 233 5.22 17.91 -24.94
N GLY A 234 5.29 16.83 -25.74
CA GLY A 234 6.54 16.13 -26.07
C GLY A 234 7.00 15.11 -25.02
N THR A 235 6.11 14.65 -24.15
CA THR A 235 6.40 13.60 -23.16
C THR A 235 6.27 12.21 -23.80
N ASP A 236 7.27 11.36 -23.61
CA ASP A 236 7.26 9.95 -23.96
C ASP A 236 6.60 9.16 -22.82
N VAL A 237 5.27 9.06 -22.84
CA VAL A 237 4.49 8.39 -21.79
C VAL A 237 4.61 6.88 -21.96
N ARG A 238 5.19 6.18 -20.98
CA ARG A 238 5.50 4.74 -21.07
C ARG A 238 4.71 3.85 -20.13
N CYS A 239 4.18 4.41 -19.04
CA CYS A 239 3.56 3.63 -17.98
C CYS A 239 2.39 4.37 -17.37
N ILE A 240 1.39 3.62 -16.94
CA ILE A 240 0.33 4.08 -16.05
C ILE A 240 0.35 3.28 -14.75
N VAL A 241 0.40 4.01 -13.65
CA VAL A 241 0.33 3.46 -12.29
C VAL A 241 -1.11 3.48 -11.83
N ILE A 242 -1.58 2.35 -11.29
CA ILE A 242 -2.87 2.21 -10.62
C ILE A 242 -2.62 1.75 -9.19
N ILE A 243 -3.26 2.39 -8.21
CA ILE A 243 -3.20 2.00 -6.80
C ILE A 243 -4.58 1.47 -6.42
N ASN A 244 -4.72 0.16 -6.19
CA ASN A 244 -6.01 -0.48 -5.94
C ASN A 244 -5.91 -1.63 -4.91
N PRO A 245 -6.61 -1.56 -3.77
CA PRO A 245 -7.36 -0.42 -3.24
C PRO A 245 -6.50 0.85 -3.04
N GLY A 246 -7.13 2.01 -3.22
CA GLY A 246 -6.48 3.32 -3.31
C GLY A 246 -5.93 3.86 -1.99
N ASN A 247 -4.80 4.55 -2.07
CA ASN A 247 -4.22 5.36 -0.99
C ASN A 247 -3.89 6.75 -1.59
N PRO A 248 -4.51 7.83 -1.09
CA PRO A 248 -5.18 7.96 0.21
C PRO A 248 -6.70 7.68 0.23
N THR A 249 -7.33 7.43 -0.91
CA THR A 249 -8.79 7.50 -1.07
C THR A 249 -9.57 6.36 -0.43
N GLY A 250 -8.97 5.18 -0.25
CA GLY A 250 -9.66 3.99 0.24
C GLY A 250 -10.60 3.35 -0.78
N ALA A 251 -10.62 3.82 -2.03
CA ALA A 251 -11.48 3.28 -3.09
C ALA A 251 -11.02 1.91 -3.57
N SER A 252 -11.96 1.06 -3.96
CA SER A 252 -11.68 -0.23 -4.60
C SER A 252 -12.31 -0.23 -6.00
N LEU A 253 -11.46 -0.38 -7.01
CA LEU A 253 -11.90 -0.30 -8.40
C LEU A 253 -12.83 -1.45 -8.77
N SER A 254 -13.86 -1.12 -9.54
CA SER A 254 -14.74 -2.11 -10.14
C SER A 254 -14.02 -2.87 -11.27
N GLU A 255 -14.46 -4.08 -11.58
CA GLU A 255 -13.95 -4.82 -12.74
C GLU A 255 -14.09 -4.01 -14.04
N LYS A 256 -15.17 -3.23 -14.18
CA LYS A 256 -15.40 -2.37 -15.35
C LYS A 256 -14.30 -1.32 -15.50
N ASP A 257 -13.90 -0.67 -14.41
CA ASP A 257 -12.87 0.37 -14.45
C ASP A 257 -11.49 -0.26 -14.74
N ILE A 258 -11.20 -1.43 -14.16
CA ILE A 258 -9.97 -2.19 -14.46
C ILE A 258 -9.90 -2.57 -15.94
N ARG A 259 -11.01 -3.08 -16.52
CA ARG A 259 -11.09 -3.41 -17.95
C ARG A 259 -10.85 -2.19 -18.84
N ALA A 260 -11.42 -1.04 -18.49
CA ALA A 260 -11.23 0.19 -19.23
C ALA A 260 -9.75 0.64 -19.23
N VAL A 261 -9.08 0.53 -18.09
CA VAL A 261 -7.65 0.85 -17.97
C VAL A 261 -6.78 -0.13 -18.77
N ILE A 262 -7.07 -1.43 -18.71
CA ILE A 262 -6.34 -2.44 -19.50
C ILE A 262 -6.50 -2.18 -21.00
N ASP A 263 -7.73 -1.88 -21.46
CA ASP A 263 -7.98 -1.57 -22.87
C ASP A 263 -7.23 -0.31 -23.32
N PHE A 264 -7.21 0.73 -22.50
CA PHE A 264 -6.42 1.93 -22.75
C PHE A 264 -4.92 1.65 -22.83
N ALA A 265 -4.36 0.95 -21.84
CA ALA A 265 -2.93 0.63 -21.86
C ALA A 265 -2.54 -0.26 -23.05
N SER A 266 -3.42 -1.19 -23.44
CA SER A 266 -3.23 -2.00 -24.64
C SER A 266 -3.26 -1.18 -25.93
N ARG A 267 -4.12 -0.17 -26.03
CA ARG A 267 -4.22 0.69 -27.21
C ARG A 267 -3.03 1.64 -27.35
N GLU A 268 -2.58 2.19 -26.23
CA GLU A 268 -1.52 3.19 -26.18
C GLU A 268 -0.12 2.61 -25.95
N ASN A 269 0.00 1.28 -25.89
CA ASN A 269 1.23 0.53 -25.60
C ASN A 269 1.91 1.00 -24.30
N LEU A 270 1.14 1.07 -23.22
CA LEU A 270 1.62 1.47 -21.90
C LEU A 270 1.83 0.27 -21.00
N ILE A 271 2.91 0.33 -20.21
CA ILE A 271 3.13 -0.59 -19.09
C ILE A 271 2.10 -0.29 -18.00
N LEU A 272 1.38 -1.32 -17.54
CA LEU A 272 0.51 -1.26 -16.37
C LEU A 272 1.34 -1.56 -15.11
N MET A 273 1.42 -0.60 -14.19
CA MET A 273 1.93 -0.85 -12.83
C MET A 273 0.75 -0.88 -11.84
N ALA A 274 0.35 -2.08 -11.41
CA ALA A 274 -0.74 -2.28 -10.46
C ALA A 274 -0.19 -2.45 -9.03
N ASP A 275 -0.33 -1.41 -8.21
CA ASP A 275 -0.03 -1.46 -6.77
C ASP A 275 -1.23 -2.01 -6.00
N GLU A 276 -1.15 -3.28 -5.64
CA GLU A 276 -2.22 -4.08 -5.03
C GLU A 276 -1.91 -4.42 -3.56
N VAL A 277 -1.15 -3.56 -2.86
CA VAL A 277 -0.73 -3.81 -1.47
C VAL A 277 -1.89 -3.92 -0.47
N TYR A 278 -3.05 -3.33 -0.77
CA TYR A 278 -4.24 -3.37 0.08
C TYR A 278 -5.28 -4.43 -0.34
N GLN A 279 -4.94 -5.36 -1.23
CA GLN A 279 -5.91 -6.31 -1.82
C GLN A 279 -6.75 -7.14 -0.84
N THR A 280 -6.27 -7.34 0.40
CA THR A 280 -7.00 -8.04 1.47
C THR A 280 -7.82 -7.12 2.37
N ASN A 281 -7.61 -5.80 2.30
CA ASN A 281 -8.39 -4.78 3.01
C ASN A 281 -9.51 -4.28 2.08
N VAL A 282 -10.57 -5.05 1.91
CA VAL A 282 -11.77 -4.63 1.18
C VAL A 282 -13.00 -4.88 2.04
N PHE A 283 -13.70 -3.81 2.40
CA PHE A 283 -14.89 -3.84 3.24
C PHE A 283 -16.19 -3.86 2.43
N VAL A 284 -16.16 -3.33 1.21
CA VAL A 284 -17.31 -3.23 0.31
C VAL A 284 -16.95 -3.88 -1.02
N GLY A 285 -17.79 -4.81 -1.48
CA GLY A 285 -17.58 -5.49 -2.76
C GLY A 285 -16.49 -6.56 -2.69
N LYS A 286 -15.74 -6.71 -3.78
CA LYS A 286 -14.69 -7.71 -3.93
C LYS A 286 -13.48 -7.07 -4.60
N PHE A 287 -12.28 -7.46 -4.17
CA PHE A 287 -11.05 -7.14 -4.88
C PHE A 287 -10.97 -7.91 -6.21
N HIS A 288 -10.60 -7.18 -7.27
CA HIS A 288 -10.28 -7.74 -8.58
C HIS A 288 -8.82 -7.42 -8.89
N SER A 289 -7.97 -8.44 -9.07
CA SER A 289 -6.59 -8.22 -9.49
C SER A 289 -6.52 -7.84 -10.97
N PHE A 290 -5.60 -6.96 -11.34
CA PHE A 290 -5.36 -6.58 -12.73
C PHE A 290 -4.99 -7.79 -13.57
N LYS A 291 -4.17 -8.71 -13.04
CA LYS A 291 -3.84 -9.96 -13.72
C LYS A 291 -5.06 -10.84 -13.95
N GLY A 292 -5.94 -11.00 -12.96
CA GLY A 292 -7.15 -11.80 -13.09
C GLY A 292 -8.06 -11.28 -14.21
N VAL A 293 -8.27 -9.96 -14.23
CA VAL A 293 -9.08 -9.29 -15.27
C VAL A 293 -8.40 -9.35 -16.64
N LEU A 294 -7.09 -9.11 -16.73
CA LEU A 294 -6.33 -9.23 -17.98
C LEU A 294 -6.46 -10.63 -18.59
N ARG A 295 -6.29 -11.68 -17.78
CA ARG A 295 -6.45 -13.07 -18.24
C ARG A 295 -7.86 -13.38 -18.70
N GLN A 296 -8.86 -12.80 -18.05
CA GLN A 296 -10.25 -12.91 -18.51
C GLN A 296 -10.45 -12.22 -19.85
N MET A 297 -9.94 -11.00 -20.02
CA MET A 297 -9.99 -10.25 -21.28
C MET A 297 -9.27 -10.97 -22.43
N GLN A 298 -8.12 -11.60 -22.17
CA GLN A 298 -7.40 -12.41 -23.17
C GLN A 298 -8.18 -13.65 -23.60
N LYS A 299 -8.91 -14.30 -22.68
CA LYS A 299 -9.80 -15.42 -23.03
C LYS A 299 -11.01 -14.96 -23.85
N GLU A 300 -11.60 -13.83 -23.47
CA GLU A 300 -12.76 -13.25 -24.14
C GLU A 300 -12.40 -12.71 -25.54
N THR A 301 -11.18 -12.21 -25.73
CA THR A 301 -10.70 -11.68 -27.02
C THR A 301 -9.24 -12.10 -27.27
N PRO A 302 -9.01 -13.35 -27.72
CA PRO A 302 -7.66 -13.87 -27.98
C PRO A 302 -6.87 -12.98 -28.94
N GLY A 303 -5.57 -12.77 -28.68
CA GLY A 303 -4.70 -11.95 -29.51
C GLY A 303 -4.72 -10.45 -29.21
N LYS A 304 -5.84 -9.89 -28.71
CA LYS A 304 -5.97 -8.44 -28.53
C LYS A 304 -5.08 -7.89 -27.40
N TYR A 305 -5.01 -8.61 -26.27
CA TYR A 305 -4.32 -8.13 -25.06
C TYR A 305 -3.04 -8.91 -24.75
N ASP A 306 -2.53 -9.69 -25.70
CA ASP A 306 -1.37 -10.58 -25.48
C ASP A 306 -0.05 -9.81 -25.35
N ALA A 307 0.00 -8.60 -25.91
CA ALA A 307 1.14 -7.69 -25.80
C ALA A 307 1.06 -6.75 -24.58
N VAL A 308 0.07 -6.90 -23.69
CA VAL A 308 -0.04 -6.05 -22.50
C VAL A 308 1.07 -6.38 -21.52
N GLU A 309 1.90 -5.37 -21.21
CA GLU A 309 2.91 -5.42 -20.15
C GLU A 309 2.27 -5.02 -18.82
N LEU A 310 2.28 -5.93 -17.84
CA LEU A 310 1.71 -5.72 -16.51
C LEU A 310 2.70 -6.11 -15.42
N ALA A 311 2.98 -5.17 -14.51
CA ALA A 311 3.71 -5.39 -13.28
C ALA A 311 2.76 -5.24 -12.07
N SER A 312 2.47 -6.33 -11.36
CA SER A 312 1.59 -6.31 -10.18
C SER A 312 2.41 -6.40 -8.90
N LEU A 313 2.18 -5.49 -7.94
CA LEU A 313 2.97 -5.39 -6.71
C LEU A 313 2.15 -5.75 -5.46
N HIS A 314 2.78 -6.43 -4.51
CA HIS A 314 2.17 -6.74 -3.21
C HIS A 314 3.19 -6.71 -2.05
N SER A 315 2.71 -6.63 -0.81
CA SER A 315 3.57 -6.51 0.39
C SER A 315 2.92 -7.05 1.66
N ILE A 316 3.77 -7.59 2.55
CA ILE A 316 3.38 -8.02 3.91
C ILE A 316 3.08 -6.85 4.86
N SER A 317 3.36 -5.60 4.43
CA SER A 317 3.32 -4.42 5.30
C SER A 317 1.90 -4.00 5.69
N LYS A 318 0.91 -4.35 4.87
CA LYS A 318 -0.48 -3.86 4.96
C LYS A 318 -1.41 -5.04 5.28
N GLY A 319 -2.72 -4.84 5.22
CA GLY A 319 -3.65 -5.90 5.60
C GLY A 319 -3.65 -6.19 7.09
N MET A 320 -4.22 -7.35 7.37
CA MET A 320 -4.24 -7.97 8.69
C MET A 320 -2.86 -8.50 9.07
N VAL A 321 -1.95 -8.71 8.10
CA VAL A 321 -0.55 -9.08 8.35
C VAL A 321 0.20 -7.93 9.02
N GLY A 322 0.23 -6.75 8.41
CA GLY A 322 0.71 -5.52 9.07
C GLY A 322 2.20 -5.51 9.44
N GLU A 323 3.04 -6.32 8.81
CA GLU A 323 4.45 -6.55 9.19
C GLU A 323 5.42 -5.53 8.53
N CYS A 324 5.12 -4.23 8.65
CA CYS A 324 5.82 -3.12 7.98
C CYS A 324 7.36 -3.15 8.15
N GLY A 325 7.84 -3.53 9.33
CA GLY A 325 9.26 -3.51 9.70
C GLY A 325 10.07 -4.65 9.06
N HIS A 326 9.43 -5.75 8.68
CA HIS A 326 10.12 -6.92 8.11
C HIS A 326 10.45 -6.78 6.63
N ARG A 327 9.94 -5.74 5.96
CA ARG A 327 10.29 -5.38 4.58
C ARG A 327 10.13 -6.54 3.59
N GLY A 328 9.00 -7.25 3.62
CA GLY A 328 8.66 -8.29 2.63
C GLY A 328 7.66 -7.81 1.57
N GLY A 329 7.86 -8.24 0.34
CA GLY A 329 6.91 -8.04 -0.76
C GLY A 329 7.34 -8.80 -2.01
N TYR A 330 6.55 -8.67 -3.07
CA TYR A 330 6.90 -9.19 -4.38
C TYR A 330 6.31 -8.31 -5.48
N PHE A 331 6.84 -8.47 -6.69
CA PHE A 331 6.14 -8.08 -7.90
C PHE A 331 6.18 -9.22 -8.93
N GLU A 332 5.13 -9.32 -9.73
CA GLU A 332 5.03 -10.24 -10.85
C GLU A 332 5.03 -9.46 -12.16
N LEU A 333 5.82 -9.92 -13.14
CA LEU A 333 5.83 -9.41 -14.50
C LEU A 333 4.99 -10.30 -15.43
N VAL A 334 4.22 -9.67 -16.32
CA VAL A 334 3.45 -10.35 -17.36
C VAL A 334 3.65 -9.60 -18.67
N GLY A 335 3.99 -10.32 -19.74
CA GLY A 335 4.07 -9.75 -21.10
C GLY A 335 5.32 -8.94 -21.40
N PHE A 336 6.26 -8.83 -20.45
CA PHE A 336 7.52 -8.08 -20.64
C PHE A 336 8.44 -8.78 -21.64
N ASP A 337 9.15 -7.98 -22.42
CA ASP A 337 10.25 -8.48 -23.24
C ASP A 337 11.37 -9.11 -22.39
N SER A 338 11.91 -10.23 -22.85
CA SER A 338 12.90 -11.02 -22.11
C SER A 338 14.23 -10.28 -21.87
N GLU A 339 14.66 -9.39 -22.78
CA GLU A 339 15.87 -8.59 -22.59
C GLU A 339 15.61 -7.46 -21.58
N VAL A 340 14.40 -6.90 -21.58
CA VAL A 340 13.97 -5.95 -20.54
C VAL A 340 13.96 -6.63 -19.17
N GLU A 341 13.38 -7.82 -19.05
CA GLU A 341 13.37 -8.57 -17.80
C GLU A 341 14.79 -8.95 -17.33
N ALA A 342 15.70 -9.31 -18.24
CA ALA A 342 17.10 -9.53 -17.90
C ALA A 342 17.77 -8.28 -17.31
N ASN A 343 17.39 -7.08 -17.77
CA ASN A 343 17.86 -5.81 -17.21
C ASN A 343 17.21 -5.50 -15.83
N ILE A 344 15.96 -5.90 -15.61
CA ILE A 344 15.32 -5.87 -14.29
C ILE A 344 16.10 -6.77 -13.32
N TYR A 345 16.40 -8.00 -13.72
CA TYR A 345 17.22 -8.91 -12.93
C TYR A 345 18.62 -8.35 -12.65
N LYS A 346 19.26 -7.75 -13.65
CA LYS A 346 20.55 -7.06 -13.48
C LYS A 346 20.44 -5.96 -12.41
N PHE A 347 19.42 -5.10 -12.48
CA PHE A 347 19.21 -4.04 -11.48
C PHE A 347 19.04 -4.61 -10.08
N VAL A 348 18.19 -5.64 -9.92
CA VAL A 348 17.95 -6.29 -8.63
C VAL A 348 19.24 -6.94 -8.08
N SER A 349 20.04 -7.58 -8.93
CA SER A 349 21.27 -8.27 -8.50
C SER A 349 22.38 -7.34 -8.00
N ILE A 350 22.37 -6.05 -8.38
CA ILE A 350 23.26 -5.03 -7.80
C ILE A 350 23.02 -4.87 -6.30
N MET A 351 21.77 -5.08 -5.85
CA MET A 351 21.37 -5.00 -4.45
C MET A 351 21.44 -6.35 -3.71
N LEU A 352 22.03 -7.37 -4.34
CA LEU A 352 22.12 -8.75 -3.86
C LEU A 352 20.76 -9.44 -3.79
N CYS A 353 19.99 -9.29 -2.71
CA CYS A 353 18.65 -9.87 -2.58
C CYS A 353 17.80 -9.12 -1.53
N ALA A 354 16.48 -9.32 -1.55
CA ALA A 354 15.61 -8.88 -0.45
C ALA A 354 15.96 -9.63 0.86
N PRO A 355 15.71 -9.04 2.06
CA PRO A 355 15.93 -9.73 3.33
C PRO A 355 15.22 -11.09 3.38
N VAL A 356 15.95 -12.17 3.67
CA VAL A 356 15.42 -13.54 3.56
C VAL A 356 14.28 -13.80 4.55
N LEU A 357 14.34 -13.26 5.76
CA LEU A 357 13.19 -13.34 6.67
C LEU A 357 11.93 -12.67 6.08
N GLY A 358 12.10 -11.53 5.41
CA GLY A 358 11.00 -10.85 4.70
C GLY A 358 10.42 -11.71 3.58
N GLN A 359 11.26 -12.47 2.87
CA GLN A 359 10.83 -13.45 1.87
C GLN A 359 10.04 -14.60 2.53
N CYS A 360 10.52 -15.16 3.64
CA CYS A 360 9.80 -16.17 4.41
C CYS A 360 8.41 -15.69 4.84
N LEU A 361 8.29 -14.44 5.30
CA LEU A 361 7.00 -13.87 5.67
C LEU A 361 6.08 -13.62 4.46
N VAL A 362 6.63 -13.38 3.26
CA VAL A 362 5.82 -13.40 2.03
C VAL A 362 5.22 -14.79 1.82
N GLU A 363 5.98 -15.86 2.05
CA GLU A 363 5.46 -17.23 1.96
C GLU A 363 4.31 -17.48 2.95
N LEU A 364 4.46 -17.06 4.21
CA LEU A 364 3.40 -17.19 5.20
C LEU A 364 2.14 -16.38 4.86
N MET A 365 2.31 -15.21 4.23
CA MET A 365 1.20 -14.37 3.76
C MET A 365 0.41 -15.02 2.63
N VAL A 366 1.09 -15.63 1.66
CA VAL A 366 0.46 -16.21 0.47
C VAL A 366 -0.01 -17.66 0.70
N ASN A 367 0.49 -18.31 1.73
CA ASN A 367 0.15 -19.69 2.10
C ASN A 367 -0.08 -19.82 3.63
N PRO A 368 -1.11 -19.15 4.18
CA PRO A 368 -1.41 -19.18 5.61
C PRO A 368 -1.96 -20.54 6.06
N PRO A 369 -2.13 -20.77 7.38
CA PRO A 369 -2.84 -21.95 7.89
C PRO A 369 -4.23 -22.08 7.27
N LYS A 370 -4.64 -23.32 6.99
CA LYS A 370 -5.90 -23.68 6.33
C LYS A 370 -6.84 -24.43 7.29
N PRO A 371 -8.15 -24.49 7.03
CA PRO A 371 -9.07 -25.28 7.84
C PRO A 371 -8.55 -26.72 8.03
N GLY A 372 -8.42 -27.14 9.29
CA GLY A 372 -7.84 -28.43 9.67
C GLY A 372 -6.40 -28.34 10.20
N ASP A 373 -5.67 -27.27 9.89
CA ASP A 373 -4.33 -27.05 10.43
C ASP A 373 -4.41 -26.67 11.93
N PRO A 374 -3.49 -27.16 12.78
CA PRO A 374 -3.50 -26.88 14.22
C PRO A 374 -3.50 -25.39 14.64
N SER A 375 -2.94 -24.50 13.82
CA SER A 375 -2.91 -23.05 14.08
C SER A 375 -4.09 -22.29 13.48
N TYR A 376 -4.93 -22.92 12.65
CA TYR A 376 -5.94 -22.24 11.84
C TYR A 376 -6.95 -21.46 12.67
N ASP A 377 -7.52 -22.05 13.72
CA ASP A 377 -8.56 -21.39 14.51
C ASP A 377 -8.07 -20.10 15.17
N LEU A 378 -6.84 -20.12 15.70
CA LEU A 378 -6.22 -18.93 16.27
C LEU A 378 -5.89 -17.89 15.19
N TYR A 379 -5.25 -18.33 14.09
CA TYR A 379 -4.94 -17.47 12.96
C TYR A 379 -6.20 -16.76 12.43
N ASN A 380 -7.27 -17.52 12.19
CA ASN A 380 -8.53 -17.01 11.68
C ASN A 380 -9.18 -16.03 12.67
N LYS A 381 -9.14 -16.32 13.97
CA LYS A 381 -9.64 -15.41 15.01
C LYS A 381 -8.87 -14.10 15.04
N GLU A 382 -7.54 -14.15 14.99
CA GLU A 382 -6.68 -12.95 14.97
C GLU A 382 -6.92 -12.14 13.69
N TYR A 383 -6.88 -12.79 12.53
CA TYR A 383 -7.04 -12.16 11.23
C TYR A 383 -8.42 -11.51 11.07
N SER A 384 -9.50 -12.25 11.37
CA SER A 384 -10.88 -11.72 11.28
C SER A 384 -11.15 -10.63 12.32
N GLY A 385 -10.62 -10.76 13.54
CA GLY A 385 -10.73 -9.73 14.56
C GLY A 385 -10.05 -8.42 14.18
N ILE A 386 -8.85 -8.49 13.57
CA ILE A 386 -8.18 -7.30 13.03
C ILE A 386 -9.01 -6.69 11.90
N HIS A 387 -9.49 -7.50 10.96
CA HIS A 387 -10.29 -7.03 9.84
C HIS A 387 -11.57 -6.30 10.32
N GLU A 388 -12.32 -6.90 11.25
CA GLU A 388 -13.54 -6.29 11.77
C GLU A 388 -13.26 -5.01 12.57
N GLY A 389 -12.22 -5.01 13.41
CA GLY A 389 -11.84 -3.81 14.15
C GLY A 389 -11.43 -2.64 13.23
N LEU A 390 -10.79 -2.94 12.09
CA LEU A 390 -10.50 -1.91 11.07
C LEU A 390 -11.78 -1.37 10.43
N ARG A 391 -12.73 -2.25 10.11
CA ARG A 391 -14.03 -1.86 9.55
C ARG A 391 -14.82 -0.98 10.51
N GLU A 392 -14.93 -1.38 11.78
CA GLU A 392 -15.62 -0.63 12.82
C GLU A 392 -15.04 0.79 12.96
N ARG A 393 -13.71 0.92 13.04
CA ARG A 393 -13.04 2.22 13.13
C ARG A 393 -13.21 3.07 11.87
N ALA A 394 -13.14 2.47 10.69
CA ALA A 394 -13.40 3.17 9.43
C ALA A 394 -14.83 3.73 9.38
N THR A 395 -15.82 2.92 9.76
CA THR A 395 -17.23 3.34 9.83
C THR A 395 -17.44 4.44 10.87
N ALA A 396 -16.82 4.34 12.06
CA ALA A 396 -16.92 5.37 13.10
C ALA A 396 -16.38 6.73 12.61
N LEU A 397 -15.21 6.75 11.97
CA LEU A 397 -14.64 7.97 11.40
C LEU A 397 -15.50 8.57 10.29
N ARG A 398 -15.98 7.74 9.35
CA ARG A 398 -16.90 8.20 8.30
C ARG A 398 -18.17 8.83 8.89
N ASN A 399 -18.76 8.21 9.91
CA ASN A 399 -19.97 8.72 10.56
C ASN A 399 -19.73 10.03 11.32
N ALA A 400 -18.52 10.27 11.79
CA ALA A 400 -18.15 11.55 12.37
C ALA A 400 -17.95 12.64 11.31
N PHE A 401 -17.32 12.30 10.18
CA PHE A 401 -17.21 13.22 9.05
C PHE A 401 -18.58 13.64 8.51
N SER A 402 -19.57 12.74 8.47
CA SER A 402 -20.93 13.11 8.07
C SER A 402 -21.67 14.07 9.02
N GLN A 403 -21.11 14.36 10.19
CA GLN A 403 -21.64 15.35 11.16
C GLN A 403 -20.96 16.71 11.05
N MET A 404 -19.90 16.82 10.24
CA MET A 404 -19.07 18.02 10.11
C MET A 404 -19.59 18.89 8.95
N GLU A 405 -19.79 20.19 9.21
CA GLU A 405 -20.30 21.15 8.23
C GLU A 405 -19.32 21.32 7.07
N GLY A 406 -19.78 21.14 5.84
CA GLY A 406 -18.92 21.29 4.66
C GLY A 406 -17.85 20.20 4.52
N VAL A 407 -18.02 19.06 5.19
CA VAL A 407 -17.14 17.89 5.07
C VAL A 407 -17.87 16.76 4.37
N GLU A 408 -17.26 16.22 3.32
CA GLU A 408 -17.78 15.07 2.60
C GLU A 408 -16.73 13.95 2.60
N CYS A 409 -17.17 12.70 2.70
CA CYS A 409 -16.29 11.55 2.69
C CYS A 409 -17.01 10.36 2.07
N ALA A 410 -16.39 9.76 1.05
CA ALA A 410 -16.88 8.52 0.48
C ALA A 410 -16.89 7.38 1.52
N GLU A 411 -17.69 6.34 1.25
CA GLU A 411 -17.68 5.12 2.05
C GLU A 411 -16.28 4.48 2.05
N PRO A 412 -15.80 3.96 3.20
CA PRO A 412 -14.56 3.20 3.25
C PRO A 412 -14.73 1.88 2.50
N GLN A 413 -14.31 1.82 1.24
CA GLN A 413 -14.36 0.59 0.45
C GLN A 413 -13.21 -0.37 0.81
N GLY A 414 -12.04 0.16 1.18
CA GLY A 414 -10.88 -0.64 1.53
C GLY A 414 -9.67 0.16 2.05
N ALA A 415 -8.49 -0.46 1.94
CA ALA A 415 -7.21 0.05 2.44
C ALA A 415 -7.21 0.34 3.96
N MET A 416 -6.62 1.48 4.37
CA MET A 416 -6.38 1.86 5.76
C MET A 416 -6.64 3.36 6.01
N TYR A 417 -7.28 4.06 5.07
CA TYR A 417 -7.40 5.52 5.10
C TYR A 417 -8.77 6.00 4.67
N LEU A 418 -9.09 7.21 5.11
CA LEU A 418 -10.15 8.05 4.59
C LEU A 418 -9.54 9.37 4.10
N PHE A 419 -10.16 9.95 3.08
CA PHE A 419 -9.72 11.20 2.46
C PHE A 419 -10.91 12.16 2.31
N PRO A 420 -11.43 12.69 3.43
CA PRO A 420 -12.54 13.64 3.39
C PRO A 420 -12.14 14.95 2.68
N SER A 421 -13.07 15.50 1.90
CA SER A 421 -13.01 16.89 1.44
C SER A 421 -13.53 17.83 2.53
N ILE A 422 -12.96 19.04 2.56
CA ILE A 422 -13.33 20.10 3.51
C ILE A 422 -13.59 21.40 2.77
N HIS A 423 -14.70 22.07 3.10
CA HIS A 423 -15.02 23.40 2.60
C HIS A 423 -14.71 24.44 3.68
N LEU A 424 -13.71 25.28 3.42
CA LEU A 424 -13.29 26.33 4.34
C LEU A 424 -13.79 27.70 3.87
N SER A 425 -14.13 28.58 4.82
CA SER A 425 -14.54 29.95 4.52
C SER A 425 -13.36 30.78 3.97
N GLN A 426 -13.67 31.87 3.25
CA GLN A 426 -12.63 32.79 2.77
C GLN A 426 -11.78 33.35 3.92
N LYS A 427 -12.39 33.60 5.08
CA LYS A 427 -11.67 34.08 6.27
C LYS A 427 -10.68 33.05 6.83
N ALA A 428 -10.97 31.74 6.74
CA ALA A 428 -10.01 30.69 7.07
C ALA A 428 -8.87 30.62 6.05
N VAL A 429 -9.19 30.77 4.76
CA VAL A 429 -8.20 30.82 3.66
C VAL A 429 -7.27 32.02 3.82
N ASP A 430 -7.81 33.20 4.12
CA ASP A 430 -7.03 34.42 4.36
C ASP A 430 -6.14 34.29 5.60
N ALA A 431 -6.63 33.65 6.66
CA ALA A 431 -5.85 33.36 7.86
C ALA A 431 -4.69 32.40 7.57
N ALA A 432 -4.92 31.35 6.76
CA ALA A 432 -3.87 30.45 6.31
C ALA A 432 -2.80 31.18 5.49
N ALA A 433 -3.22 32.04 4.55
CA ALA A 433 -2.33 32.87 3.76
C ALA A 433 -1.51 33.84 4.62
N GLY A 434 -2.11 34.40 5.68
CA GLY A 434 -1.42 35.24 6.66
C GLY A 434 -0.29 34.53 7.42
N GLU A 435 -0.31 33.20 7.46
CA GLU A 435 0.76 32.35 8.04
C GLU A 435 1.66 31.70 6.98
N GLY A 436 1.45 32.00 5.70
CA GLY A 436 2.21 31.40 4.60
C GLY A 436 1.94 29.91 4.41
N ARG A 437 0.76 29.42 4.79
CA ARG A 437 0.35 28.01 4.69
C ARG A 437 -0.75 27.81 3.66
N SER A 438 -0.84 26.61 3.10
CA SER A 438 -2.04 26.21 2.36
C SER A 438 -3.23 26.03 3.32
N PRO A 439 -4.48 26.22 2.87
CA PRO A 439 -5.65 26.15 3.75
C PRO A 439 -5.83 24.78 4.43
N ASP A 440 -5.49 23.69 3.75
CA ASP A 440 -5.56 22.33 4.31
C ASP A 440 -4.46 22.06 5.35
N ASP A 441 -3.23 22.52 5.12
CA ASP A 441 -2.13 22.45 6.10
C ASP A 441 -2.48 23.27 7.35
N PHE A 442 -3.01 24.48 7.17
CA PHE A 442 -3.49 25.31 8.26
C PHE A 442 -4.58 24.60 9.08
N TYR A 443 -5.59 24.03 8.43
CA TYR A 443 -6.65 23.28 9.11
C TYR A 443 -6.09 22.08 9.89
N CYS A 444 -5.21 21.30 9.28
CA CYS A 444 -4.57 20.14 9.91
C CYS A 444 -3.68 20.54 11.11
N MET A 445 -2.93 21.64 11.00
CA MET A 445 -2.09 22.15 12.09
C MET A 445 -2.94 22.59 13.28
N ARG A 446 -4.02 23.34 13.02
CA ARG A 446 -4.97 23.76 14.06
C ARG A 446 -5.65 22.56 14.72
N MET A 447 -5.95 21.49 13.97
CA MET A 447 -6.47 20.24 14.53
C MET A 447 -5.48 19.60 15.49
N LEU A 448 -4.22 19.46 15.07
CA LEU A 448 -3.15 18.88 15.89
C LEU A 448 -2.94 19.67 17.19
N GLU A 449 -2.89 20.99 17.12
CA GLU A 449 -2.69 21.86 18.30
C GLU A 449 -3.88 21.84 19.27
N ALA A 450 -5.09 21.66 18.77
CA ALA A 450 -6.30 21.64 19.60
C ALA A 450 -6.60 20.26 20.20
N THR A 451 -6.22 19.18 19.53
CA THR A 451 -6.71 17.82 19.85
C THR A 451 -5.62 16.77 20.03
N GLY A 452 -4.39 17.05 19.61
CA GLY A 452 -3.31 16.05 19.57
C GLY A 452 -3.45 15.06 18.41
N ILE A 453 -4.45 15.21 17.53
CA ILE A 453 -4.68 14.32 16.39
C ILE A 453 -3.82 14.76 15.22
N CYS A 454 -2.86 13.91 14.84
CA CYS A 454 -1.97 14.17 13.70
C CYS A 454 -2.55 13.52 12.44
N VAL A 455 -3.02 14.33 11.50
CA VAL A 455 -3.44 13.93 10.13
C VAL A 455 -2.43 14.43 9.08
N ILE A 456 -2.68 14.22 7.79
CA ILE A 456 -1.86 14.79 6.70
C ILE A 456 -2.73 15.63 5.77
N PRO A 457 -2.33 16.87 5.42
CA PRO A 457 -3.09 17.71 4.49
C PRO A 457 -3.13 17.12 3.07
N GLY A 458 -4.21 17.40 2.35
CA GLY A 458 -4.47 16.90 1.00
C GLY A 458 -3.41 17.33 -0.03
N SER A 459 -2.84 18.52 0.15
CA SER A 459 -1.73 19.07 -0.64
C SER A 459 -0.53 18.11 -0.73
N GLY A 460 -0.29 17.31 0.30
CA GLY A 460 0.77 16.30 0.31
C GLY A 460 0.55 15.11 -0.64
N PHE A 461 -0.67 14.92 -1.14
CA PHE A 461 -1.06 13.82 -2.04
C PHE A 461 -1.37 14.31 -3.46
N GLY A 462 -1.42 15.64 -3.67
CA GLY A 462 -2.09 16.27 -4.81
C GLY A 462 -3.61 16.21 -4.66
N GLN A 463 -4.31 17.19 -5.20
CA GLN A 463 -5.77 17.27 -5.23
C GLN A 463 -6.23 18.16 -6.38
N ALA A 464 -7.50 18.07 -6.76
CA ALA A 464 -8.05 18.94 -7.80
C ALA A 464 -7.99 20.42 -7.38
N GLU A 465 -7.78 21.31 -8.34
CA GLU A 465 -7.71 22.75 -8.06
C GLU A 465 -9.00 23.24 -7.39
N GLY A 466 -8.85 24.08 -6.35
CA GLY A 466 -9.96 24.60 -5.57
C GLY A 466 -10.58 23.62 -4.57
N THR A 467 -10.11 22.37 -4.50
CA THR A 467 -10.53 21.39 -3.49
C THR A 467 -9.52 21.31 -2.35
N LEU A 468 -10.00 20.97 -1.16
CA LEU A 468 -9.17 20.82 0.05
C LEU A 468 -9.53 19.51 0.72
N HIS A 469 -8.52 18.77 1.17
CA HIS A 469 -8.69 17.48 1.82
C HIS A 469 -7.73 17.31 2.98
N PHE A 470 -7.92 16.23 3.74
CA PHE A 470 -6.87 15.67 4.58
C PHE A 470 -6.99 14.15 4.59
N ARG A 471 -5.88 13.44 4.81
CA ARG A 471 -5.87 12.00 5.04
C ARG A 471 -5.84 11.70 6.53
N THR A 472 -6.73 10.83 6.95
CA THR A 472 -6.66 10.15 8.25
C THR A 472 -6.51 8.64 8.06
N THR A 473 -5.89 7.95 9.02
CA THR A 473 -5.97 6.49 9.12
C THR A 473 -6.94 6.07 10.21
N PHE A 474 -7.65 4.97 9.98
CA PHE A 474 -8.47 4.29 11.00
C PHE A 474 -7.71 3.17 11.71
N LEU A 475 -6.37 3.23 11.71
CA LEU A 475 -5.52 2.32 12.46
C LEU A 475 -5.42 2.68 13.95
N ALA A 476 -5.55 3.96 14.31
CA ALA A 476 -5.45 4.39 15.70
C ALA A 476 -6.48 3.66 16.57
N PRO A 477 -6.06 3.13 17.74
CA PRO A 477 -6.93 2.32 18.58
C PRO A 477 -8.10 3.15 19.13
N GLY A 478 -9.20 2.45 19.42
CA GLY A 478 -10.40 3.09 19.95
C GLY A 478 -11.18 3.92 18.92
N THR A 479 -12.30 4.47 19.37
CA THR A 479 -13.17 5.37 18.59
C THR A 479 -13.50 6.65 19.34
N GLU A 480 -13.05 6.78 20.59
CA GLU A 480 -13.38 7.86 21.52
C GLU A 480 -12.86 9.20 21.01
N TRP A 481 -11.68 9.19 20.40
CA TRP A 481 -11.03 10.38 19.86
C TRP A 481 -11.72 10.95 18.61
N VAL A 482 -12.55 10.17 17.94
CA VAL A 482 -13.26 10.60 16.75
C VAL A 482 -14.19 11.78 17.07
N GLY A 483 -14.79 11.79 18.27
CA GLY A 483 -15.61 12.90 18.74
C GLY A 483 -14.84 14.21 18.90
N SER A 484 -13.53 14.15 19.22
CA SER A 484 -12.66 15.32 19.30
C SER A 484 -12.48 16.00 17.94
N ILE A 485 -12.51 15.26 16.84
CA ILE A 485 -12.45 15.85 15.48
C ILE A 485 -13.71 16.67 15.20
N VAL A 486 -14.89 16.11 15.52
CA VAL A 486 -16.18 16.81 15.30
C VAL A 486 -16.25 18.08 16.12
N LYS A 487 -15.83 18.01 17.39
CA LYS A 487 -15.77 19.17 18.28
C LYS A 487 -14.82 20.25 17.75
N PHE A 488 -13.59 19.86 17.41
CA PHE A 488 -12.60 20.77 16.82
C PHE A 488 -13.14 21.45 15.56
N HIS A 489 -13.74 20.67 14.65
CA HIS A 489 -14.25 21.19 13.40
C HIS A 489 -15.33 22.24 13.63
N LYS A 490 -16.29 21.98 14.53
CA LYS A 490 -17.32 22.95 14.89
C LYS A 490 -16.71 24.25 15.42
N GLU A 491 -15.78 24.17 16.37
CA GLU A 491 -15.12 25.34 16.96
C GLU A 491 -14.27 26.11 15.93
N PHE A 492 -13.62 25.40 15.01
CA PHE A 492 -12.88 25.99 13.90
C PHE A 492 -13.83 26.76 12.96
N MET A 493 -14.93 26.14 12.56
CA MET A 493 -15.92 26.77 11.68
C MET A 493 -16.53 28.01 12.36
N ASP A 494 -16.89 27.94 13.64
CA ASP A 494 -17.43 29.08 14.38
C ASP A 494 -16.43 30.25 14.47
N LYS A 495 -15.13 29.97 14.60
CA LYS A 495 -14.07 30.99 14.64
C LYS A 495 -13.90 31.72 13.31
N TYR A 496 -13.93 30.99 12.19
CA TYR A 496 -13.66 31.52 10.86
C TYR A 496 -14.90 31.75 10.00
N ARG A 497 -16.11 31.58 10.56
CA ARG A 497 -17.36 31.97 9.90
C ARG A 497 -17.37 33.45 9.52
#